data_AF-A0A1T3P6Q2-F1
#
_entry.id   AF-A0A1T3P6Q2-F1
#
_cell.length_a   1.000
_cell.length_b   1.000
_cell.length_c   1.000
_cell.angle_alpha   90.00
_cell.angle_beta   90.00
_cell.angle_gamma   90.00
#
_symmetry.space_group_name_H-M   'P 1'
#
loop_
_entity.id
_entity.type
_entity.pdbx_description
1 polymer ?
#
loop_
_entity_poly.entity_id
_entity_poly.type
_entity_poly.pdbx_seq_one_letter_code
_entity_poly.pdbx_strand_id
1 'polypeptide(L)'
;MRNPYRDIFTAPGAKGFSAAGFIARMPISMTGIGIVTMLSELRGEYGLAGAVAATFALATALIAPQVSRIVDRYGQGRILPPATAVSVFAMGALLLCARYDAPAWTLFVCAVPAGCMPSMGAMVRARWLVLYRGSAHLHTAFSFESVVDELCFILGPIIAVQLSVSAFPEAGPLAAIVFFAVGVLLFTVQRGTEPPPHPRAAGPTTSVMRIRGLQVLVVTLIAIGAIFGTVDVVTIAFAEEHGQRSNASFVLATYAAGSCIAGIAFGAFKFAAPLPRMLLISVGGTAVTILPLLFVGNLPALAATVFVAGMSISPTMILTVSLVERLVPPARLTEGMTWTTTGIGIGVATGSSLSGLIVDHFGARAGFGVAVGAALVAVAMALGGYRVLRRTAPRVVGTTVAHGGSLPQAAPVREGESH
;
A
#
# COMPACT_ATOMS: atom_id res chain seq x y z
N MET A 1 -3.43 -31.08 0.50
CA MET A 1 -3.32 -30.00 -0.51
C MET A 1 -2.04 -29.23 -0.22
N ARG A 2 -1.17 -28.94 -1.19
CA ARG A 2 0.02 -28.10 -0.96
C ARG A 2 -0.44 -26.71 -0.50
N ASN A 3 0.21 -26.16 0.52
CA ASN A 3 -0.11 -24.83 1.04
C ASN A 3 0.22 -23.79 -0.05
N PRO A 4 -0.76 -23.04 -0.59
CA PRO A 4 -0.53 -22.12 -1.69
C PRO A 4 0.50 -21.03 -1.36
N TYR A 5 0.60 -20.65 -0.08
CA TYR A 5 1.64 -19.71 0.39
C TYR A 5 3.04 -20.31 0.39
N ARG A 6 3.19 -21.62 0.58
CA ARG A 6 4.50 -22.28 0.45
C ARG A 6 4.92 -22.36 -1.02
N ASP A 7 3.95 -22.56 -1.92
CA ASP A 7 4.19 -22.72 -3.35
C ASP A 7 4.71 -21.43 -4.00
N ILE A 8 4.23 -20.25 -3.60
CA ILE A 8 4.73 -18.96 -4.14
C ILE A 8 6.22 -18.71 -3.82
N PHE A 9 6.79 -19.38 -2.80
CA PHE A 9 8.20 -19.25 -2.44
C PHE A 9 9.10 -20.32 -3.05
N THR A 10 8.57 -21.13 -3.98
CA THR A 10 9.37 -22.10 -4.75
C THR A 10 10.13 -21.45 -5.89
N ALA A 11 9.67 -20.27 -6.37
CA ALA A 11 10.38 -19.51 -7.38
C ALA A 11 11.75 -19.02 -6.86
N PRO A 12 12.84 -19.16 -7.65
CA PRO A 12 14.16 -18.67 -7.25
C PRO A 12 14.14 -17.17 -6.90
N GLY A 13 14.75 -16.81 -5.77
CA GLY A 13 14.85 -15.42 -5.31
C GLY A 13 13.59 -14.86 -4.62
N ALA A 14 12.44 -15.54 -4.68
CA ALA A 14 11.17 -15.09 -4.09
C ALA A 14 11.26 -14.72 -2.61
N LYS A 15 11.91 -15.58 -1.81
CA LYS A 15 12.12 -15.36 -0.38
C LYS A 15 12.98 -14.13 -0.11
N GLY A 16 14.04 -13.96 -0.90
CA GLY A 16 14.99 -12.88 -0.72
C GLY A 16 14.32 -11.54 -0.93
N PHE A 17 13.59 -11.33 -2.04
CA PHE A 17 13.14 -9.98 -2.38
C PHE A 17 11.93 -9.60 -1.56
N SER A 18 11.11 -10.57 -1.18
CA SER A 18 9.96 -10.34 -0.29
C SER A 18 10.43 -10.03 1.13
N ALA A 19 11.45 -10.74 1.67
CA ALA A 19 12.03 -10.41 2.98
C ALA A 19 12.74 -9.04 2.99
N ALA A 20 13.53 -8.73 1.96
CA ALA A 20 14.13 -7.41 1.82
C ALA A 20 13.05 -6.31 1.66
N GLY A 21 11.99 -6.62 0.93
CA GLY A 21 10.81 -5.77 0.76
C GLY A 21 10.08 -5.46 2.07
N PHE A 22 9.91 -6.46 2.95
CA PHE A 22 9.34 -6.27 4.30
C PHE A 22 10.14 -5.23 5.09
N ILE A 23 11.47 -5.41 5.18
CA ILE A 23 12.35 -4.47 5.88
C ILE A 23 12.27 -3.07 5.26
N ALA A 24 12.29 -2.99 3.93
CA ALA A 24 12.25 -1.72 3.20
C ALA A 24 10.91 -0.98 3.28
N ARG A 25 9.83 -1.64 3.74
CA ARG A 25 8.48 -1.07 3.85
C ARG A 25 8.11 -0.64 5.26
N MET A 26 8.80 -1.12 6.29
CA MET A 26 8.67 -0.60 7.66
C MET A 26 8.58 0.94 7.77
N PRO A 27 9.37 1.74 7.01
CA PRO A 27 9.35 3.19 7.11
C PRO A 27 8.01 3.85 6.74
N ILE A 28 7.15 3.16 5.97
CA ILE A 28 5.90 3.72 5.43
C ILE A 28 4.96 4.19 6.55
N SER A 29 4.91 3.47 7.66
CA SER A 29 4.06 3.72 8.81
C SER A 29 4.84 4.37 9.97
N MET A 30 6.17 4.23 9.98
CA MET A 30 7.04 4.78 11.04
C MET A 30 7.34 6.27 10.88
N THR A 31 7.59 6.73 9.65
CA THR A 31 8.26 8.03 9.45
C THR A 31 7.37 9.20 9.86
N GLY A 32 6.09 9.20 9.46
CA GLY A 32 5.16 10.28 9.79
C GLY A 32 4.92 10.41 11.29
N ILE A 33 4.51 9.32 11.94
CA ILE A 33 4.28 9.29 13.40
C ILE A 33 5.57 9.58 14.17
N GLY A 34 6.71 9.05 13.72
CA GLY A 34 8.02 9.29 14.33
C GLY A 34 8.41 10.76 14.30
N ILE A 35 8.18 11.47 13.18
CA ILE A 35 8.44 12.93 13.09
C ILE A 35 7.57 13.67 14.12
N VAL A 36 6.29 13.30 14.22
CA VAL A 36 5.37 13.93 15.17
C VAL A 36 5.84 13.72 16.61
N THR A 37 6.09 12.47 17.00
CA THR A 37 6.54 12.11 18.36
C THR A 37 7.87 12.78 18.70
N MET A 38 8.85 12.73 17.80
CA MET A 38 10.16 13.36 17.99
C MET A 38 10.01 14.86 18.26
N LEU A 39 9.29 15.59 17.41
CA LEU A 39 9.16 17.04 17.54
C LEU A 39 8.28 17.45 18.72
N SER A 40 7.27 16.66 19.07
CA SER A 40 6.47 16.92 20.27
C SER A 40 7.28 16.73 21.55
N GLU A 41 8.14 15.72 21.62
CA GLU A 41 9.02 15.48 22.78
C GLU A 41 10.11 16.56 22.89
N LEU A 42 10.67 17.01 21.76
CA LEU A 42 11.75 18.02 21.76
C LEU A 42 11.25 19.45 22.00
N ARG A 43 10.13 19.85 21.37
CA ARG A 43 9.69 21.25 21.34
C ARG A 43 8.38 21.51 22.07
N GLY A 44 7.61 20.48 22.42
CA GLY A 44 6.25 20.63 22.95
C GLY A 44 5.22 21.18 21.94
N GLU A 45 5.64 21.58 20.74
CA GLU A 45 4.80 22.18 19.72
C GLU A 45 4.22 21.13 18.75
N TYR A 46 3.05 20.60 19.09
CA TYR A 46 2.33 19.64 18.25
C TYR A 46 1.96 20.20 16.86
N GLY A 47 1.72 21.52 16.75
CA GLY A 47 1.38 22.18 15.49
C GLY A 47 2.52 22.11 14.47
N LEU A 48 3.75 22.44 14.89
CA LEU A 48 4.94 22.33 14.05
C LEU A 48 5.22 20.87 13.69
N ALA A 49 5.13 19.98 14.67
CA ALA A 49 5.33 18.54 14.48
C ALA A 49 4.40 17.95 13.41
N GLY A 50 3.11 18.27 13.51
CA GLY A 50 2.10 17.90 12.52
C GLY A 50 2.36 18.52 11.14
N ALA A 51 2.74 19.79 11.07
CA ALA A 51 3.01 20.47 9.81
C ALA A 51 4.22 19.88 9.04
N VAL A 52 5.29 19.51 9.75
CA VAL A 52 6.47 18.87 9.14
C VAL A 52 6.13 17.47 8.66
N ALA A 53 5.41 16.67 9.46
CA ALA A 53 4.95 15.34 9.06
C ALA A 53 4.01 15.40 7.84
N ALA A 54 3.09 16.37 7.81
CA ALA A 54 2.22 16.61 6.66
C ALA A 54 3.01 17.01 5.42
N THR A 55 4.05 17.84 5.57
CA THR A 55 4.93 18.22 4.46
C THR A 55 5.66 17.01 3.88
N PHE A 56 6.20 16.13 4.73
CA PHE A 56 6.80 14.87 4.30
C PHE A 56 5.79 13.96 3.57
N ALA A 57 4.57 13.83 4.10
CA ALA A 57 3.52 13.01 3.49
C ALA A 57 3.10 13.55 2.11
N LEU A 58 2.91 14.86 1.98
CA LEU A 58 2.59 15.52 0.71
C LEU A 58 3.74 15.39 -0.29
N ALA A 59 4.98 15.59 0.15
CA ALA A 59 6.15 15.39 -0.68
C ALA A 59 6.23 13.94 -1.18
N THR A 60 6.02 12.95 -0.32
CA THR A 60 5.99 11.54 -0.71
C THR A 60 4.87 11.25 -1.71
N ALA A 61 3.66 11.78 -1.48
CA ALA A 61 2.53 11.64 -2.39
C ALA A 61 2.82 12.19 -3.79
N LEU A 62 3.56 13.31 -3.87
CA LEU A 62 3.89 13.99 -5.11
C LEU A 62 5.20 13.52 -5.76
N ILE A 63 6.14 12.94 -5.02
CA ILE A 63 7.46 12.58 -5.56
C ILE A 63 7.55 11.07 -5.81
N ALA A 64 6.98 10.23 -4.94
CA ALA A 64 7.10 8.77 -5.06
C ALA A 64 6.58 8.22 -6.41
N PRO A 65 5.43 8.66 -6.97
CA PRO A 65 5.00 8.18 -8.29
C PRO A 65 5.97 8.56 -9.41
N GLN A 66 6.71 9.67 -9.24
CA GLN A 66 7.65 10.19 -10.23
C GLN A 66 8.94 9.37 -10.19
N VAL A 67 9.39 9.00 -8.98
CA VAL A 67 10.49 8.05 -8.79
C VAL A 67 10.12 6.69 -9.40
N SER A 68 8.92 6.17 -9.14
CA SER A 68 8.45 4.90 -9.73
C SER A 68 8.40 4.94 -11.26
N ARG A 69 7.99 6.07 -11.86
CA ARG A 69 8.05 6.26 -13.32
C ARG A 69 9.48 6.17 -13.87
N ILE A 70 10.46 6.70 -13.13
CA ILE A 70 11.88 6.63 -13.51
C ILE A 70 12.40 5.20 -13.32
N VAL A 71 11.99 4.50 -12.26
CA VAL A 71 12.29 3.08 -12.03
C VAL A 71 11.77 2.20 -13.16
N ASP A 72 10.51 2.38 -13.57
CA ASP A 72 9.92 1.62 -14.69
C ASP A 72 10.74 1.77 -15.99
N ARG A 73 11.37 2.94 -16.19
CA ARG A 73 12.18 3.25 -17.38
C ARG A 73 13.61 2.72 -17.31
N TYR A 74 14.26 2.82 -16.14
CA TYR A 74 15.71 2.61 -16.01
C TYR A 74 16.09 1.40 -15.14
N GLY A 75 15.11 0.74 -14.52
CA GLY A 75 15.31 -0.43 -13.65
C GLY A 75 15.35 -0.06 -12.17
N GLN A 76 15.08 -1.07 -11.32
CA GLN A 76 15.08 -0.93 -9.86
C GLN A 76 16.50 -0.75 -9.32
N GLY A 77 17.46 -1.54 -9.80
CA GLY A 77 18.84 -1.53 -9.31
C GLY A 77 19.57 -0.21 -9.56
N ARG A 78 19.19 0.53 -10.61
CA ARG A 78 19.81 1.81 -10.96
C ARG A 78 19.22 3.01 -10.22
N ILE A 79 17.91 2.98 -9.95
CA ILE A 79 17.18 4.15 -9.46
C ILE A 79 16.89 4.09 -7.97
N LEU A 80 16.71 2.89 -7.38
CA LEU A 80 16.45 2.78 -5.95
C LEU A 80 17.61 3.30 -5.08
N PRO A 81 18.90 2.95 -5.32
CA PRO A 81 19.98 3.45 -4.48
C PRO A 81 20.11 4.98 -4.42
N PRO A 82 20.12 5.74 -5.54
CA PRO A 82 20.21 7.20 -5.47
C PRO A 82 18.96 7.84 -4.85
N ALA A 83 17.75 7.35 -5.15
CA ALA A 83 16.53 7.86 -4.53
C ALA A 83 16.53 7.64 -3.01
N THR A 84 16.95 6.44 -2.57
CA THR A 84 17.12 6.11 -1.16
C THR A 84 18.18 6.98 -0.49
N ALA A 85 19.32 7.21 -1.15
CA ALA A 85 20.37 8.09 -0.60
C ALA A 85 19.82 9.50 -0.36
N VAL A 86 19.12 10.09 -1.34
CA VAL A 86 18.49 11.42 -1.17
C VAL A 86 17.55 11.43 0.03
N SER A 87 16.67 10.43 0.16
CA SER A 87 15.74 10.36 1.29
C SER A 87 16.43 10.18 2.64
N VAL A 88 17.45 9.33 2.71
CA VAL A 88 18.22 9.07 3.94
C VAL A 88 19.00 10.30 4.36
N PHE A 89 19.68 10.99 3.44
CA PHE A 89 20.40 12.23 3.75
C PHE A 89 19.44 13.35 4.16
N ALA A 90 18.33 13.53 3.44
CA ALA A 90 17.32 14.53 3.76
C ALA A 90 16.71 14.30 5.14
N MET A 91 16.34 13.06 5.45
CA MET A 91 15.82 12.73 6.77
C MET A 91 16.90 12.87 7.84
N GLY A 92 18.12 12.39 7.62
CA GLY A 92 19.24 12.60 8.54
C GLY A 92 19.50 14.09 8.84
N ALA A 93 19.42 14.96 7.82
CA ALA A 93 19.50 16.40 8.00
C ALA A 93 18.32 16.96 8.82
N LEU A 94 17.10 16.44 8.62
CA LEU A 94 15.93 16.78 9.43
C LEU A 94 16.17 16.42 10.91
N LEU A 95 16.68 15.21 11.19
CA LEU A 95 17.00 14.77 12.56
C LEU A 95 18.06 15.67 13.20
N LEU A 96 19.12 16.03 12.46
CA LEU A 96 20.15 16.96 12.95
C LEU A 96 19.59 18.37 13.20
N CYS A 97 18.74 18.88 12.30
CA CYS A 97 18.06 20.16 12.48
C CYS A 97 17.17 20.18 13.72
N ALA A 98 16.47 19.07 13.99
CA ALA A 98 15.67 18.92 15.20
C ALA A 98 16.56 18.89 16.45
N ARG A 99 17.65 18.11 16.42
CA ARG A 99 18.57 17.94 17.56
C ARG A 99 19.30 19.22 17.97
N TYR A 100 19.71 20.03 17.00
CA TYR A 100 20.46 21.28 17.23
C TYR A 100 19.57 22.53 17.28
N ASP A 101 18.26 22.35 17.42
CA ASP A 101 17.27 23.43 17.48
C ASP A 101 17.41 24.45 16.33
N ALA A 102 17.61 23.95 15.11
CA ALA A 102 17.67 24.80 13.92
C ALA A 102 16.32 25.52 13.69
N PRO A 103 16.31 26.63 12.94
CA PRO A 103 15.08 27.36 12.64
C PRO A 103 14.01 26.47 11.98
N ALA A 104 12.74 26.60 12.37
CA ALA A 104 11.66 25.70 11.94
C ALA A 104 11.57 25.48 10.42
N TRP A 105 11.87 26.50 9.60
CA TRP A 105 11.85 26.38 8.13
C TRP A 105 12.80 25.30 7.59
N THR A 106 13.91 25.00 8.28
CA THR A 106 14.88 23.97 7.85
C THR A 106 14.27 22.58 7.91
N LEU A 107 13.37 22.31 8.87
CA LEU A 107 12.66 21.04 9.00
C LEU A 107 11.80 20.77 7.75
N PHE A 108 11.09 21.79 7.26
CA PHE A 108 10.30 21.71 6.03
C PHE A 108 11.18 21.50 4.80
N VAL A 109 12.29 22.23 4.69
CA VAL A 109 13.25 22.09 3.59
C VAL A 109 13.86 20.69 3.55
N CYS A 110 14.09 20.04 4.70
CA CYS A 110 14.57 18.67 4.77
C CYS A 110 13.47 17.62 4.52
N ALA A 111 12.22 17.89 4.96
CA ALA A 111 11.09 16.98 4.80
C ALA A 111 10.70 16.75 3.32
N VAL A 112 10.84 17.77 2.47
CA VAL A 112 10.50 17.67 1.04
C VAL A 112 11.36 16.62 0.29
N PRO A 113 12.70 16.72 0.26
CA PRO A 113 13.55 15.73 -0.42
C PRO A 113 13.50 14.35 0.26
N ALA A 114 13.13 14.26 1.54
CA ALA A 114 12.87 12.97 2.17
C ALA A 114 11.74 12.18 1.47
N GLY A 115 10.79 12.90 0.85
CA GLY A 115 9.71 12.33 0.03
C GLY A 115 10.16 11.62 -1.25
N CYS A 116 11.45 11.63 -1.61
CA CYS A 116 12.02 10.78 -2.66
C CYS A 116 11.96 9.28 -2.36
N MET A 117 11.38 8.88 -1.22
CA MET A 117 11.29 7.52 -0.75
C MET A 117 10.46 6.68 -1.75
N PRO A 118 11.07 5.71 -2.46
CA PRO A 118 10.37 4.89 -3.43
C PRO A 118 9.32 4.00 -2.76
N SER A 119 8.23 3.71 -3.48
CA SER A 119 7.22 2.78 -3.02
C SER A 119 7.72 1.33 -3.11
N MET A 120 8.38 0.86 -2.06
CA MET A 120 8.94 -0.49 -2.00
C MET A 120 7.88 -1.58 -2.17
N GLY A 121 6.63 -1.30 -1.76
CA GLY A 121 5.54 -2.22 -2.01
C GLY A 121 5.13 -2.36 -3.47
N ALA A 122 5.20 -1.29 -4.25
CA ALA A 122 5.05 -1.37 -5.70
C ALA A 122 6.22 -2.16 -6.31
N MET A 123 7.45 -1.98 -5.82
CA MET A 123 8.64 -2.67 -6.34
C MET A 123 8.58 -4.18 -6.15
N VAL A 124 8.16 -4.65 -4.97
CA VAL A 124 8.00 -6.07 -4.65
C VAL A 124 6.89 -6.69 -5.50
N ARG A 125 5.74 -6.01 -5.62
CA ARG A 125 4.61 -6.47 -6.44
C ARG A 125 4.96 -6.56 -7.93
N ALA A 126 5.82 -5.67 -8.44
CA ALA A 126 6.34 -5.78 -9.80
C ALA A 126 7.19 -7.04 -10.01
N ARG A 127 7.99 -7.47 -9.01
CA ARG A 127 8.75 -8.72 -9.09
C ARG A 127 7.86 -9.95 -9.07
N TRP A 128 6.84 -9.96 -8.20
CA TRP A 128 5.83 -11.02 -8.19
C TRP A 128 5.10 -11.13 -9.52
N LEU A 129 4.80 -10.01 -10.18
CA LEU A 129 4.20 -10.03 -11.50
C LEU A 129 5.10 -10.73 -12.51
N VAL A 130 6.39 -10.39 -12.56
CA VAL A 130 7.33 -11.02 -13.51
C VAL A 130 7.40 -12.54 -13.30
N LEU A 131 7.38 -13.00 -12.05
CA LEU A 131 7.42 -14.43 -11.73
C LEU A 131 6.13 -15.18 -12.08
N TYR A 132 4.96 -14.56 -11.88
CA TYR A 132 3.68 -15.28 -11.85
C TYR A 132 2.61 -14.74 -12.80
N ARG A 133 2.97 -13.89 -13.77
CA ARG A 133 2.03 -13.32 -14.73
C ARG A 133 1.15 -14.39 -15.37
N GLY A 134 -0.16 -14.16 -15.37
CA GLY A 134 -1.14 -15.09 -15.95
C GLY A 134 -1.38 -16.38 -15.16
N SER A 135 -0.73 -16.55 -14.00
CA SER A 135 -0.92 -17.73 -13.14
C SER A 135 -1.78 -17.42 -11.92
N ALA A 136 -2.37 -18.46 -11.32
CA ALA A 136 -3.12 -18.34 -10.07
C ALA A 136 -2.23 -17.95 -8.87
N HIS A 137 -0.92 -18.18 -8.94
CA HIS A 137 0.03 -17.84 -7.87
C HIS A 137 0.16 -16.34 -7.64
N LEU A 138 -0.09 -15.51 -8.66
CA LEU A 138 -0.02 -14.06 -8.55
C LEU A 138 -1.04 -13.51 -7.55
N HIS A 139 -2.24 -14.09 -7.53
CA HIS A 139 -3.28 -13.72 -6.57
C HIS A 139 -2.82 -13.98 -5.13
N THR A 140 -2.34 -15.19 -4.85
CA THR A 140 -1.81 -15.57 -3.53
C THR A 140 -0.60 -14.72 -3.15
N ALA A 141 0.28 -14.38 -4.09
CA ALA A 141 1.40 -13.47 -3.84
C ALA A 141 0.93 -12.07 -3.44
N PHE A 142 -0.05 -11.48 -4.13
CA PHE A 142 -0.62 -10.18 -3.73
C PHE A 142 -1.37 -10.24 -2.40
N SER A 143 -2.02 -11.36 -2.08
CA SER A 143 -2.59 -11.59 -0.75
C SER A 143 -1.52 -11.62 0.34
N PHE A 144 -0.43 -12.36 0.12
CA PHE A 144 0.71 -12.39 1.02
C PHE A 144 1.30 -10.99 1.24
N GLU A 145 1.52 -10.24 0.16
CA GLU A 145 2.04 -8.87 0.24
C GLU A 145 1.10 -7.89 0.94
N SER A 146 -0.20 -8.17 0.96
CA SER A 146 -1.18 -7.37 1.71
C SER A 146 -1.11 -7.66 3.21
N VAL A 147 -0.92 -8.93 3.60
CA VAL A 147 -0.67 -9.30 5.01
C VAL A 147 0.64 -8.69 5.51
N VAL A 148 1.67 -8.67 4.66
CA VAL A 148 2.95 -8.00 4.95
C VAL A 148 2.76 -6.49 5.18
N ASP A 149 1.97 -5.82 4.33
CA ASP A 149 1.64 -4.41 4.52
C ASP A 149 0.96 -4.16 5.87
N GLU A 150 -0.02 -5.00 6.24
CA GLU A 150 -0.73 -4.91 7.52
C GLU A 150 0.24 -5.04 8.71
N LEU A 151 1.16 -6.01 8.66
CA LEU A 151 2.18 -6.17 9.69
C LEU A 151 3.08 -4.93 9.81
N CYS A 152 3.47 -4.30 8.70
CA CYS A 152 4.23 -3.05 8.73
C CYS A 152 3.41 -1.90 9.36
N PHE A 153 2.11 -1.81 9.07
CA PHE A 153 1.23 -0.78 9.67
C PHE A 153 0.98 -0.99 11.16
N ILE A 154 0.98 -2.24 11.65
CA ILE A 154 0.88 -2.53 13.09
C ILE A 154 2.22 -2.27 13.78
N LEU A 155 3.30 -2.89 13.30
CA LEU A 155 4.59 -2.90 14.00
C LEU A 155 5.32 -1.55 13.90
N GLY A 156 5.21 -0.87 12.76
CA GLY A 156 5.95 0.36 12.49
C GLY A 156 5.68 1.46 13.52
N PRO A 157 4.44 1.93 13.71
CA PRO A 157 4.14 2.99 14.66
C PRO A 157 4.53 2.63 16.10
N ILE A 158 4.33 1.36 16.51
CA ILE A 158 4.73 0.88 17.84
C ILE A 158 6.24 1.03 18.03
N ILE A 159 7.04 0.55 17.07
CA ILE A 159 8.50 0.65 17.13
C ILE A 159 8.92 2.13 17.13
N ALA A 160 8.34 2.95 16.25
CA ALA A 160 8.71 4.36 16.11
C ALA A 160 8.43 5.16 17.38
N VAL A 161 7.21 5.05 17.94
CA VAL A 161 6.82 5.77 19.15
C VAL A 161 7.62 5.26 20.35
N GLN A 162 7.69 3.93 20.54
CA GLN A 162 8.39 3.37 21.70
C GLN A 162 9.86 3.78 21.72
N LEU A 163 10.57 3.70 20.59
CA LEU A 163 11.96 4.14 20.51
C LEU A 163 12.11 5.64 20.80
N SER A 164 11.21 6.47 20.27
CA SER A 164 11.27 7.92 20.47
C SER A 164 11.06 8.32 21.93
N VAL A 165 10.19 7.61 22.65
CA VAL A 165 9.89 7.86 24.06
C VAL A 165 10.93 7.23 25.00
N SER A 166 11.40 6.01 24.72
CA SER A 166 12.25 5.26 25.66
C SER A 166 13.75 5.44 25.47
N ALA A 167 14.22 5.77 24.26
CA ALA A 167 15.65 5.93 23.97
C ALA A 167 16.04 7.40 23.83
N PHE A 168 15.53 8.07 22.80
CA PHE A 168 15.70 9.50 22.55
C PHE A 168 14.71 9.93 21.47
N PRO A 169 14.26 11.20 21.44
CA PRO A 169 13.18 11.64 20.55
C PRO A 169 13.40 11.29 19.07
N GLU A 170 14.63 11.37 18.56
CA GLU A 170 14.94 11.10 17.16
C GLU A 170 14.99 9.60 16.80
N ALA A 171 14.92 8.69 17.78
CA ALA A 171 15.17 7.27 17.57
C ALA A 171 14.14 6.59 16.66
N GLY A 172 12.87 7.02 16.68
CA GLY A 172 11.83 6.48 15.80
C GLY A 172 12.09 6.76 14.32
N PRO A 173 12.21 8.04 13.90
CA PRO A 173 12.63 8.40 12.54
C PRO A 173 13.98 7.82 12.12
N LEU A 174 14.93 7.73 13.05
CA LEU A 174 16.25 7.12 12.78
C LEU A 174 16.11 5.64 12.44
N ALA A 175 15.35 4.87 13.23
CA ALA A 175 15.09 3.47 12.95
C ALA A 175 14.37 3.29 11.60
N ALA A 176 13.43 4.17 11.27
CA ALA A 176 12.75 4.16 9.98
C ALA A 176 13.75 4.28 8.82
N ILE A 177 14.68 5.24 8.84
CA ILE A 177 15.66 5.38 7.75
C ILE A 177 16.70 4.26 7.70
N VAL A 178 17.04 3.65 8.84
CA VAL A 178 17.91 2.49 8.89
C VAL A 178 17.23 1.28 8.24
N PHE A 179 15.98 0.98 8.61
CA PHE A 179 15.22 -0.09 7.95
C PHE A 179 15.06 0.18 6.46
N PHE A 180 14.79 1.42 6.08
CA PHE A 180 14.68 1.81 4.69
C PHE A 180 15.97 1.54 3.90
N ALA A 181 17.11 2.05 4.39
CA ALA A 181 18.40 1.92 3.74
C ALA A 181 18.83 0.45 3.63
N VAL A 182 18.76 -0.30 4.74
CA VAL A 182 19.12 -1.72 4.79
C VAL A 182 18.22 -2.53 3.88
N GLY A 183 16.90 -2.33 3.95
CA GLY A 183 15.93 -3.03 3.13
C GLY A 183 16.15 -2.79 1.63
N VAL A 184 16.40 -1.55 1.22
CA VAL A 184 16.68 -1.21 -0.18
C VAL A 184 18.01 -1.81 -0.66
N LEU A 185 19.07 -1.76 0.16
CA LEU A 185 20.34 -2.39 -0.19
C LEU A 185 20.18 -3.90 -0.38
N LEU A 186 19.49 -4.58 0.55
CA LEU A 186 19.19 -6.00 0.44
C LEU A 186 18.31 -6.33 -0.78
N PHE A 187 17.40 -5.43 -1.16
CA PHE A 187 16.50 -5.61 -2.30
C PHE A 187 17.21 -5.40 -3.66
N THR A 188 18.14 -4.43 -3.73
CA THR A 188 18.86 -4.05 -4.96
C THR A 188 19.99 -5.01 -5.32
N VAL A 189 20.56 -5.74 -4.36
CA VAL A 189 21.53 -6.82 -4.63
C VAL A 189 20.88 -8.00 -5.37
N GLN A 190 19.55 -8.16 -5.29
CA GLN A 190 18.82 -9.29 -5.85
C GLN A 190 18.48 -9.13 -7.34
N ARG A 191 19.51 -8.97 -8.17
CA ARG A 191 19.40 -8.65 -9.60
C ARG A 191 18.67 -9.72 -10.43
N GLY A 192 18.74 -11.00 -10.03
CA GLY A 192 18.06 -12.08 -10.75
C GLY A 192 16.53 -12.03 -10.72
N THR A 193 15.94 -11.20 -9.85
CA THR A 193 14.49 -11.01 -9.74
C THR A 193 14.04 -9.62 -10.18
N GLU A 194 14.98 -8.81 -10.69
CA GLU A 194 14.69 -7.45 -11.15
C GLU A 194 13.80 -7.48 -12.40
N PRO A 195 12.69 -6.72 -12.44
CA PRO A 195 11.89 -6.61 -13.65
C PRO A 195 12.70 -5.94 -14.76
N PRO A 196 12.59 -6.40 -16.02
CA PRO A 196 13.31 -5.78 -17.12
C PRO A 196 12.87 -4.31 -17.26
N PRO A 197 13.82 -3.37 -17.40
CA PRO A 197 13.49 -1.98 -17.65
C PRO A 197 12.78 -1.84 -18.99
N HIS A 198 11.85 -0.89 -19.09
CA HIS A 198 11.14 -0.59 -20.33
C HIS A 198 11.61 0.76 -20.88
N PRO A 199 12.73 0.80 -21.64
CA PRO A 199 13.17 2.02 -22.30
C PRO A 199 12.10 2.54 -23.27
N ARG A 200 12.00 3.86 -23.43
CA ARG A 200 10.96 4.51 -24.25
C ARG A 200 10.96 3.94 -25.68
N ALA A 201 9.82 3.40 -26.12
CA ALA A 201 9.48 3.42 -27.54
C ALA A 201 9.24 4.88 -27.96
N ALA A 202 9.68 5.27 -29.17
CA ALA A 202 9.46 6.60 -29.71
C ALA A 202 7.94 6.88 -29.84
N GLY A 203 7.38 7.64 -28.89
CA GLY A 203 5.94 7.96 -28.87
C GLY A 203 5.56 8.86 -27.67
N PRO A 204 4.39 9.52 -27.73
CA PRO A 204 3.98 10.50 -26.73
C PRO A 204 3.81 9.87 -25.33
N THR A 205 4.39 10.52 -24.32
CA THR A 205 4.30 10.11 -22.91
C THR A 205 2.98 10.55 -22.31
N THR A 206 1.94 9.74 -22.43
CA THR A 206 0.70 9.94 -21.66
C THR A 206 0.91 9.56 -20.19
N SER A 207 0.49 10.37 -19.23
CA SER A 207 0.50 9.96 -17.81
C SER A 207 -0.39 8.74 -17.60
N VAL A 208 -0.01 7.81 -16.71
CA VAL A 208 -0.86 6.67 -16.33
C VAL A 208 -2.19 7.17 -15.74
N MET A 209 -2.19 8.35 -15.13
CA MET A 209 -3.39 8.98 -14.59
C MET A 209 -4.39 9.44 -15.67
N ARG A 210 -4.06 9.33 -16.97
CA ARG A 210 -5.04 9.49 -18.06
C ARG A 210 -5.88 8.24 -18.30
N ILE A 211 -5.48 7.08 -17.75
CA ILE A 211 -6.25 5.84 -17.84
C ILE A 211 -7.46 5.97 -16.92
N ARG A 212 -8.66 6.12 -17.49
CA ARG A 212 -9.91 6.28 -16.73
C ARG A 212 -10.15 5.16 -15.70
N GLY A 213 -9.77 3.92 -16.04
CA GLY A 213 -9.85 2.80 -15.11
C GLY A 213 -8.97 3.00 -13.87
N LEU A 214 -7.76 3.52 -14.03
CA LEU A 214 -6.89 3.82 -12.89
C LEU A 214 -7.44 4.98 -12.05
N GLN A 215 -8.00 6.01 -12.68
CA GLN A 215 -8.63 7.12 -11.95
C GLN A 215 -9.73 6.63 -11.01
N VAL A 216 -10.59 5.72 -11.49
CA VAL A 216 -11.63 5.08 -10.65
C VAL A 216 -10.98 4.39 -9.45
N LEU A 217 -9.96 3.56 -9.67
CA LEU A 217 -9.30 2.82 -8.59
C LEU A 217 -8.63 3.75 -7.57
N VAL A 218 -7.96 4.81 -8.03
CA VAL A 218 -7.31 5.79 -7.16
C VAL A 218 -8.35 6.53 -6.31
N VAL A 219 -9.47 6.99 -6.88
CA VAL A 219 -10.51 7.67 -6.11
C VAL A 219 -11.21 6.71 -5.14
N THR A 220 -11.47 5.47 -5.55
CA THR A 220 -11.98 4.42 -4.64
C THR A 220 -11.02 4.22 -3.46
N LEU A 221 -9.70 4.22 -3.70
CA LEU A 221 -8.70 4.08 -2.64
C LEU A 221 -8.51 5.32 -1.78
N ILE A 222 -8.73 6.54 -2.31
CA ILE A 222 -8.84 7.76 -1.48
C ILE A 222 -10.01 7.61 -0.51
N ALA A 223 -11.16 7.14 -0.98
CA ALA A 223 -12.32 6.91 -0.13
C ALA A 223 -12.04 5.82 0.94
N ILE A 224 -11.39 4.72 0.57
CA ILE A 224 -10.97 3.67 1.53
C ILE A 224 -9.96 4.21 2.53
N GLY A 225 -8.98 5.01 2.09
CA GLY A 225 -8.04 5.68 2.98
C GLY A 225 -8.74 6.60 3.97
N ALA A 226 -9.78 7.32 3.55
CA ALA A 226 -10.57 8.17 4.46
C ALA A 226 -11.32 7.36 5.52
N ILE A 227 -11.74 6.13 5.21
CA ILE A 227 -12.28 5.21 6.20
C ILE A 227 -11.21 4.87 7.24
N PHE A 228 -9.98 4.54 6.84
CA PHE A 228 -8.88 4.28 7.80
C PHE A 228 -8.61 5.47 8.69
N GLY A 229 -8.40 6.65 8.09
CA GLY A 229 -8.11 7.85 8.86
C GLY A 229 -9.23 8.21 9.86
N THR A 230 -10.48 7.96 9.48
CA THR A 230 -11.64 8.12 10.38
C THR A 230 -11.62 7.09 11.50
N VAL A 231 -11.46 5.81 11.18
CA VAL A 231 -11.46 4.73 12.19
C VAL A 231 -10.34 4.96 13.20
N ASP A 232 -9.15 5.37 12.77
CA ASP A 232 -8.02 5.67 13.66
C ASP A 232 -8.34 6.79 14.65
N VAL A 233 -8.77 7.96 14.14
CA VAL A 233 -9.04 9.14 14.97
C VAL A 233 -10.24 8.93 15.89
N VAL A 234 -11.35 8.44 15.32
CA VAL A 234 -12.62 8.32 16.05
C VAL A 234 -12.56 7.20 17.09
N THR A 235 -11.81 6.13 16.85
CA THR A 235 -11.63 5.05 17.84
C THR A 235 -10.90 5.56 19.09
N ILE A 236 -9.87 6.39 18.90
CA ILE A 236 -9.13 7.00 20.01
C ILE A 236 -10.05 7.93 20.81
N ALA A 237 -10.78 8.82 20.12
CA ALA A 237 -11.71 9.73 20.76
C ALA A 237 -12.84 9.00 21.49
N PHE A 238 -13.43 7.97 20.87
CA PHE A 238 -14.49 7.16 21.48
C PHE A 238 -13.99 6.45 22.75
N ALA A 239 -12.77 5.91 22.73
CA ALA A 239 -12.17 5.28 23.89
C ALA A 239 -11.90 6.28 25.03
N GLU A 240 -11.48 7.51 24.68
CA GLU A 240 -11.27 8.60 25.63
C GLU A 240 -12.58 9.06 26.28
N GLU A 241 -13.66 9.22 25.52
CA GLU A 241 -15.00 9.54 26.04
C GLU A 241 -15.52 8.51 27.05
N HIS A 242 -15.10 7.25 26.93
CA HIS A 242 -15.46 6.17 27.85
C HIS A 242 -14.44 5.94 28.97
N GLY A 243 -13.44 6.83 29.11
CA GLY A 243 -12.38 6.73 30.13
C GLY A 243 -11.43 5.55 29.96
N GLN A 244 -11.38 4.96 28.75
CA GLN A 244 -10.62 3.75 28.43
C GLN A 244 -9.62 3.99 27.30
N ARG A 245 -8.93 5.14 27.31
CA ARG A 245 -7.99 5.55 26.25
C ARG A 245 -6.92 4.51 25.93
N SER A 246 -6.42 3.79 26.94
CA SER A 246 -5.47 2.68 26.77
C SER A 246 -6.01 1.52 25.91
N ASN A 247 -7.34 1.36 25.86
CA ASN A 247 -7.98 0.28 25.11
C ASN A 247 -8.19 0.59 23.62
N ALA A 248 -7.99 1.84 23.18
CA ALA A 248 -8.09 2.23 21.77
C ALA A 248 -7.16 1.39 20.87
N SER A 249 -5.93 1.15 21.32
CA SER A 249 -4.94 0.34 20.60
C SER A 249 -5.39 -1.11 20.44
N PHE A 250 -6.12 -1.67 21.41
CA PHE A 250 -6.68 -3.02 21.27
C PHE A 250 -7.78 -3.08 20.22
N VAL A 251 -8.63 -2.05 20.12
CA VAL A 251 -9.67 -1.95 19.08
C VAL A 251 -9.04 -1.83 17.68
N LEU A 252 -8.01 -1.00 17.53
CA LEU A 252 -7.29 -0.89 16.25
C LEU A 252 -6.55 -2.19 15.90
N ALA A 253 -6.04 -2.92 16.90
CA ALA A 253 -5.46 -4.23 16.69
C ALA A 253 -6.49 -5.26 16.18
N THR A 254 -7.75 -5.21 16.63
CA THR A 254 -8.80 -6.07 16.05
C THR A 254 -9.11 -5.69 14.61
N TYR A 255 -9.00 -4.41 14.24
CA TYR A 255 -9.14 -3.98 12.84
C TYR A 255 -8.14 -4.70 11.93
N ALA A 256 -6.87 -4.63 12.32
CA ALA A 256 -5.77 -5.19 11.57
C ALA A 256 -5.81 -6.73 11.58
N ALA A 257 -6.25 -7.35 12.69
CA ALA A 257 -6.47 -8.78 12.77
C ALA A 257 -7.56 -9.25 11.78
N GLY A 258 -8.68 -8.52 11.68
CA GLY A 258 -9.74 -8.81 10.71
C GLY A 258 -9.22 -8.75 9.27
N SER A 259 -8.44 -7.71 8.93
CA SER A 259 -7.79 -7.56 7.62
C SER A 259 -6.82 -8.72 7.34
N CYS A 260 -5.92 -9.04 8.28
CA CYS A 260 -4.96 -10.14 8.16
C CYS A 260 -5.65 -11.48 7.88
N ILE A 261 -6.66 -11.83 8.69
CA ILE A 261 -7.40 -13.09 8.55
C ILE A 261 -8.08 -13.16 7.18
N ALA A 262 -8.73 -12.07 6.76
CA ALA A 262 -9.37 -12.00 5.46
C ALA A 262 -8.36 -12.06 4.31
N GLY A 263 -7.19 -11.43 4.42
CA GLY A 263 -6.11 -11.52 3.44
C GLY A 263 -5.60 -12.95 3.26
N ILE A 264 -5.37 -13.65 4.37
CA ILE A 264 -4.94 -15.06 4.37
C ILE A 264 -6.01 -15.93 3.71
N ALA A 265 -7.27 -15.81 4.16
CA ALA A 265 -8.40 -16.57 3.65
C ALA A 265 -8.62 -16.30 2.15
N PHE A 266 -8.70 -15.03 1.76
CA PHE A 266 -8.93 -14.63 0.37
C PHE A 266 -7.84 -15.16 -0.55
N GLY A 267 -6.56 -15.14 -0.14
CA GLY A 267 -5.46 -15.69 -0.92
C GLY A 267 -5.42 -17.22 -1.04
N ALA A 268 -6.11 -17.93 -0.14
CA ALA A 268 -6.26 -19.38 -0.18
C ALA A 268 -7.40 -19.83 -1.11
N PHE A 269 -8.43 -19.00 -1.30
CA PHE A 269 -9.57 -19.32 -2.15
C PHE A 269 -9.40 -18.84 -3.59
N LYS A 270 -9.90 -19.64 -4.53
CA LYS A 270 -9.99 -19.27 -5.95
C LYS A 270 -11.42 -18.85 -6.25
N PHE A 271 -11.58 -17.66 -6.80
CA PHE A 271 -12.88 -17.13 -7.20
C PHE A 271 -13.02 -17.15 -8.72
N ALA A 272 -14.16 -17.65 -9.22
CA ALA A 272 -14.46 -17.72 -10.65
C ALA A 272 -15.09 -16.43 -11.20
N ALA A 273 -15.30 -15.41 -10.36
CA ALA A 273 -15.97 -14.18 -10.75
C ALA A 273 -15.02 -13.17 -11.43
N PRO A 274 -15.50 -12.30 -12.34
CA PRO A 274 -14.69 -11.24 -12.92
C PRO A 274 -14.22 -10.22 -11.85
N LEU A 275 -12.95 -9.81 -11.91
CA LEU A 275 -12.36 -8.86 -10.95
C LEU A 275 -13.18 -7.58 -10.72
N PRO A 276 -13.74 -6.89 -11.75
CA PRO A 276 -14.55 -5.69 -11.50
C PRO A 276 -15.82 -5.97 -10.69
N ARG A 277 -16.41 -7.16 -10.84
CA ARG A 277 -17.59 -7.57 -10.08
C ARG A 277 -17.21 -7.90 -8.65
N MET A 278 -16.09 -8.59 -8.46
CA MET A 278 -15.56 -8.87 -7.12
C MET A 278 -15.23 -7.58 -6.39
N LEU A 279 -14.59 -6.61 -7.06
CA LEU A 279 -14.27 -5.31 -6.44
C LEU A 279 -15.54 -4.60 -5.99
N LEU A 280 -16.57 -4.57 -6.84
CA LEU A 280 -17.85 -3.96 -6.49
C LEU A 280 -18.49 -4.64 -5.25
N ILE A 281 -18.44 -5.96 -5.18
CA ILE A 281 -18.96 -6.72 -4.03
C ILE A 281 -18.13 -6.41 -2.77
N SER A 282 -16.80 -6.36 -2.86
CA SER A 282 -15.93 -6.08 -1.72
C SER A 282 -16.08 -4.63 -1.22
N VAL A 283 -16.20 -3.66 -2.13
CA VAL A 283 -16.47 -2.26 -1.76
C VAL A 283 -17.87 -2.11 -1.16
N GLY A 284 -18.89 -2.78 -1.72
CA GLY A 284 -20.22 -2.84 -1.14
C GLY A 284 -20.24 -3.49 0.24
N GLY A 285 -19.51 -4.58 0.42
CA GLY A 285 -19.30 -5.23 1.72
C GLY A 285 -18.62 -4.30 2.73
N THR A 286 -17.62 -3.53 2.30
CA THR A 286 -16.98 -2.51 3.13
C THR A 286 -18.00 -1.47 3.60
N ALA A 287 -18.86 -0.96 2.70
CA ALA A 287 -19.91 -0.02 3.09
C ALA A 287 -20.90 -0.61 4.09
N VAL A 288 -21.35 -1.85 3.87
CA VAL A 288 -22.27 -2.53 4.80
C VAL A 288 -21.63 -2.77 6.18
N THR A 289 -20.36 -3.16 6.21
CA THR A 289 -19.64 -3.46 7.47
C THR A 289 -19.25 -2.22 8.26
N ILE A 290 -19.22 -1.03 7.63
CA ILE A 290 -18.99 0.26 8.30
C ILE A 290 -20.26 0.84 8.93
N LEU A 291 -21.46 0.54 8.40
CA LEU A 291 -22.73 1.08 8.93
C LEU A 291 -22.96 0.84 10.44
N PRO A 292 -22.64 -0.33 11.02
CA PRO A 292 -22.86 -0.56 12.44
C PRO A 292 -22.03 0.35 13.35
N LEU A 293 -20.95 1.00 12.86
CA LEU A 293 -20.15 1.95 13.63
C LEU A 293 -20.95 3.15 14.12
N LEU A 294 -22.04 3.53 13.43
CA LEU A 294 -22.92 4.61 13.87
C LEU A 294 -23.71 4.28 15.14
N PHE A 295 -23.83 2.99 15.48
CA PHE A 295 -24.69 2.50 16.56
C PHE A 295 -23.90 1.93 17.74
N VAL A 296 -22.57 2.02 17.73
CA VAL A 296 -21.72 1.45 18.78
C VAL A 296 -21.88 2.19 20.10
N GLY A 297 -22.28 1.43 21.12
CA GLY A 297 -22.56 1.93 22.46
C GLY A 297 -21.39 1.83 23.44
N ASN A 298 -20.42 0.96 23.17
CA ASN A 298 -19.32 0.62 24.07
C ASN A 298 -18.11 0.06 23.29
N LEU A 299 -16.95 -0.02 23.95
CA LEU A 299 -15.69 -0.45 23.32
C LEU A 299 -15.72 -1.89 22.77
N PRO A 300 -16.28 -2.90 23.47
CA PRO A 300 -16.38 -4.25 22.90
C PRO A 300 -17.20 -4.31 21.62
N ALA A 301 -18.33 -3.59 21.54
CA ALA A 301 -19.13 -3.49 20.32
C ALA A 301 -18.32 -2.83 19.19
N LEU A 302 -17.59 -1.75 19.51
CA LEU A 302 -16.69 -1.09 18.56
C LEU A 302 -15.61 -2.06 18.06
N ALA A 303 -14.95 -2.81 18.94
CA ALA A 303 -13.94 -3.81 18.59
C ALA A 303 -14.49 -4.88 17.64
N ALA A 304 -15.69 -5.37 17.90
CA ALA A 304 -16.36 -6.37 17.05
C ALA A 304 -16.73 -5.79 15.68
N THR A 305 -17.30 -4.59 15.63
CA THR A 305 -17.67 -3.93 14.37
C THR A 305 -16.44 -3.62 13.53
N VAL A 306 -15.40 -3.04 14.13
CA VAL A 306 -14.15 -2.72 13.46
C VAL A 306 -13.46 -3.99 12.97
N PHE A 307 -13.45 -5.08 13.75
CA PHE A 307 -12.94 -6.38 13.29
C PHE A 307 -13.65 -6.87 12.00
N VAL A 308 -14.98 -6.79 11.96
CA VAL A 308 -15.78 -7.19 10.79
C VAL A 308 -15.53 -6.25 9.60
N ALA A 309 -15.42 -4.93 9.83
CA ALA A 309 -15.04 -3.98 8.81
C ALA A 309 -13.63 -4.28 8.24
N GLY A 310 -12.71 -4.68 9.12
CA GLY A 310 -11.34 -5.08 8.78
C GLY A 310 -11.31 -6.20 7.74
N MET A 311 -12.21 -7.18 7.85
CA MET A 311 -12.29 -8.29 6.90
C MET A 311 -12.57 -7.87 5.45
N SER A 312 -13.19 -6.70 5.24
CA SER A 312 -13.53 -6.21 3.90
C SER A 312 -12.36 -5.48 3.22
N ILE A 313 -11.34 -5.08 3.98
CA ILE A 313 -10.20 -4.29 3.48
C ILE A 313 -9.32 -5.10 2.54
N SER A 314 -8.78 -6.20 3.06
CA SER A 314 -7.79 -7.01 2.34
C SER A 314 -8.31 -7.48 0.98
N PRO A 315 -9.54 -8.05 0.86
CA PRO A 315 -10.13 -8.35 -0.45
C PRO A 315 -10.18 -7.14 -1.39
N THR A 316 -10.57 -5.97 -0.89
CA THR A 316 -10.66 -4.74 -1.68
C THR A 316 -9.28 -4.28 -2.19
N MET A 317 -8.25 -4.33 -1.34
CA MET A 317 -6.87 -4.02 -1.71
C MET A 317 -6.33 -4.99 -2.77
N ILE A 318 -6.48 -6.30 -2.52
CA ILE A 318 -5.98 -7.36 -3.41
C ILE A 318 -6.63 -7.22 -4.80
N LEU A 319 -7.94 -6.99 -4.85
CA LEU A 319 -8.68 -6.82 -6.10
C LEU A 319 -8.30 -5.53 -6.83
N THR A 320 -8.07 -4.45 -6.09
CA THR A 320 -7.65 -3.18 -6.68
C THR A 320 -6.27 -3.30 -7.32
N VAL A 321 -5.29 -3.84 -6.59
CA VAL A 321 -3.94 -4.09 -7.13
C VAL A 321 -3.98 -5.04 -8.34
N SER A 322 -4.81 -6.08 -8.28
CA SER A 322 -5.02 -7.00 -9.41
C SER A 322 -5.65 -6.32 -10.62
N LEU A 323 -6.53 -5.33 -10.42
CA LEU A 323 -7.10 -4.54 -11.51
C LEU A 323 -6.07 -3.54 -12.07
N VAL A 324 -5.24 -2.91 -11.24
CA VAL A 324 -4.14 -2.06 -11.71
C VAL A 324 -3.22 -2.85 -12.62
N GLU A 325 -2.85 -4.08 -12.25
CA GLU A 325 -2.03 -4.98 -13.07
C GLU A 325 -2.59 -5.22 -14.46
N ARG A 326 -3.92 -5.31 -14.59
CA ARG A 326 -4.59 -5.51 -15.89
C ARG A 326 -4.77 -4.23 -16.69
N LEU A 327 -4.95 -3.10 -16.02
CA LEU A 327 -5.25 -1.81 -16.66
C LEU A 327 -3.99 -1.05 -17.09
N VAL A 328 -2.90 -1.21 -16.34
CA VAL A 328 -1.67 -0.45 -16.53
C VAL A 328 -0.71 -1.27 -17.37
N PRO A 329 -0.14 -0.71 -18.46
CA PRO A 329 0.87 -1.39 -19.23
C PRO A 329 2.06 -1.84 -18.34
N PRO A 330 2.67 -3.01 -18.59
CA PRO A 330 3.79 -3.51 -17.79
C PRO A 330 4.94 -2.51 -17.62
N ALA A 331 5.16 -1.69 -18.65
CA ALA A 331 6.16 -0.62 -18.69
C ALA A 331 5.91 0.55 -17.73
N ARG A 332 4.77 0.60 -17.03
CA ARG A 332 4.42 1.68 -16.10
C ARG A 332 3.75 1.16 -14.83
N LEU A 333 3.95 -0.11 -14.52
CA LEU A 333 3.23 -0.79 -13.46
C LEU A 333 3.57 -0.23 -12.10
N THR A 334 4.86 0.05 -11.82
CA THR A 334 5.24 0.57 -10.51
C THR A 334 4.70 1.98 -10.33
N GLU A 335 4.66 2.81 -11.37
CA GLU A 335 3.95 4.10 -11.34
C GLU A 335 2.46 3.91 -10.99
N GLY A 336 1.75 3.00 -11.66
CA GLY A 336 0.33 2.72 -11.41
C GLY A 336 0.04 2.23 -9.99
N MET A 337 0.84 1.30 -9.48
CA MET A 337 0.73 0.80 -8.10
C MET A 337 1.10 1.88 -7.07
N THR A 338 2.03 2.78 -7.40
CA THR A 338 2.39 3.87 -6.49
C THR A 338 1.24 4.87 -6.35
N TRP A 339 0.57 5.22 -7.44
CA TRP A 339 -0.62 6.07 -7.38
C TRP A 339 -1.74 5.49 -6.52
N THR A 340 -1.90 4.16 -6.48
CA THR A 340 -2.86 3.52 -5.58
C THR A 340 -2.50 3.71 -4.10
N THR A 341 -1.24 3.53 -3.72
CA THR A 341 -0.79 3.78 -2.35
C THR A 341 -0.86 5.26 -1.97
N THR A 342 -0.50 6.15 -2.89
CA THR A 342 -0.66 7.61 -2.72
C THR A 342 -2.12 7.98 -2.46
N GLY A 343 -3.06 7.40 -3.20
CA GLY A 343 -4.49 7.61 -3.00
C GLY A 343 -4.94 7.28 -1.58
N ILE A 344 -4.50 6.13 -1.05
CA ILE A 344 -4.79 5.73 0.35
C ILE A 344 -4.27 6.79 1.32
N GLY A 345 -3.03 7.25 1.16
CA GLY A 345 -2.44 8.27 2.04
C GLY A 345 -3.21 9.59 2.04
N ILE A 346 -3.62 10.08 0.86
CA ILE A 346 -4.47 11.27 0.73
C ILE A 346 -5.81 11.06 1.44
N GLY A 347 -6.38 9.86 1.26
CA GLY A 347 -7.59 9.44 1.95
C GLY A 347 -7.45 9.53 3.47
N VAL A 348 -6.43 8.88 4.03
CA VAL A 348 -6.16 8.85 5.47
C VAL A 348 -6.08 10.27 6.03
N ALA A 349 -5.29 11.14 5.39
CA ALA A 349 -5.15 12.53 5.82
C ALA A 349 -6.50 13.28 5.81
N THR A 350 -7.28 13.12 4.73
CA THR A 350 -8.59 13.78 4.60
C THR A 350 -9.60 13.24 5.61
N GLY A 351 -9.63 11.91 5.80
CA GLY A 351 -10.50 11.23 6.75
C GLY A 351 -10.21 11.64 8.18
N SER A 352 -8.96 11.54 8.62
CA SER A 352 -8.52 11.93 9.97
C SER A 352 -8.82 13.41 10.27
N SER A 353 -8.57 14.30 9.30
CA SER A 353 -8.85 15.73 9.47
C SER A 353 -10.34 16.02 9.60
N LEU A 354 -11.16 15.49 8.68
CA LEU A 354 -12.59 15.74 8.70
C LEU A 354 -13.27 15.07 9.91
N SER A 355 -12.84 13.87 10.27
CA SER A 355 -13.37 13.18 11.45
C SER A 355 -12.97 13.91 12.73
N GLY A 356 -11.73 14.39 12.86
CA GLY A 356 -11.30 15.18 14.01
C GLY A 356 -12.19 16.41 14.25
N LEU A 357 -12.44 17.21 13.21
CA LEU A 357 -13.34 18.37 13.28
C LEU A 357 -14.76 17.99 13.73
N ILE A 358 -15.29 16.87 13.24
CA ILE A 358 -16.63 16.42 13.63
C ILE A 358 -16.64 15.91 15.08
N VAL A 359 -15.59 15.19 15.50
CA VAL A 359 -15.45 14.74 16.89
C VAL A 359 -15.42 15.92 17.84
N ASP A 360 -14.64 16.95 17.54
CA ASP A 360 -14.49 18.14 18.39
C ASP A 360 -15.82 18.90 18.60
N HIS A 361 -16.69 18.92 17.58
CA HIS A 361 -17.95 19.68 17.62
C HIS A 361 -19.20 18.85 17.95
N PHE A 362 -19.20 17.56 17.62
CA PHE A 362 -20.39 16.70 17.67
C PHE A 362 -20.16 15.36 18.39
N GLY A 363 -18.95 15.12 18.91
CA GLY A 363 -18.57 13.92 19.66
C GLY A 363 -18.11 12.74 18.79
N ALA A 364 -17.51 11.73 19.42
CA ALA A 364 -16.89 10.59 18.74
C ALA A 364 -17.88 9.83 17.83
N ARG A 365 -19.10 9.57 18.31
CA ARG A 365 -20.11 8.83 17.52
C ARG A 365 -20.44 9.52 16.19
N ALA A 366 -20.52 10.85 16.17
CA ALA A 366 -20.79 11.60 14.95
C ALA A 366 -19.62 11.50 13.95
N GLY A 367 -18.38 11.38 14.45
CA GLY A 367 -17.17 11.20 13.65
C GLY A 367 -17.23 9.99 12.70
N PHE A 368 -17.89 8.89 13.11
CA PHE A 368 -18.08 7.72 12.24
C PHE A 368 -18.92 7.99 10.99
N GLY A 369 -19.68 9.10 10.96
CA GLY A 369 -20.39 9.57 9.78
C GLY A 369 -19.45 9.85 8.59
N VAL A 370 -18.20 10.25 8.85
CA VAL A 370 -17.18 10.46 7.81
C VAL A 370 -16.84 9.15 7.10
N ALA A 371 -16.67 8.06 7.86
CA ALA A 371 -16.37 6.74 7.30
C ALA A 371 -17.54 6.22 6.44
N VAL A 372 -18.79 6.47 6.88
CA VAL A 372 -19.98 6.10 6.10
C VAL A 372 -20.05 6.92 4.80
N GLY A 373 -19.83 8.23 4.87
CA GLY A 373 -19.77 9.09 3.68
C GLY A 373 -18.70 8.64 2.69
N ALA A 374 -17.49 8.36 3.18
CA ALA A 374 -16.40 7.83 2.38
C ALA A 374 -16.75 6.47 1.75
N ALA A 375 -17.38 5.56 2.49
CA ALA A 375 -17.82 4.27 1.95
C ALA A 375 -18.86 4.42 0.83
N LEU A 376 -19.79 5.38 0.94
CA LEU A 376 -20.75 5.70 -0.12
C LEU A 376 -20.05 6.24 -1.36
N VAL A 377 -19.04 7.11 -1.21
CA VAL A 377 -18.21 7.57 -2.34
C VAL A 377 -17.49 6.40 -3.00
N ALA A 378 -16.90 5.48 -2.23
CA ALA A 378 -16.23 4.30 -2.76
C ALA A 378 -17.19 3.43 -3.59
N VAL A 379 -18.41 3.18 -3.09
CA VAL A 379 -19.46 2.43 -3.79
C VAL A 379 -19.90 3.16 -5.06
N ALA A 380 -20.15 4.46 -5.00
CA ALA A 380 -20.54 5.27 -6.16
C ALA A 380 -19.48 5.22 -7.26
N MET A 381 -18.20 5.33 -6.90
CA MET A 381 -17.08 5.23 -7.83
C MET A 381 -16.93 3.82 -8.42
N ALA A 382 -17.10 2.77 -7.61
CA ALA A 382 -17.07 1.40 -8.08
C ALA A 382 -18.22 1.11 -9.07
N LEU A 383 -19.43 1.59 -8.77
CA LEU A 383 -20.61 1.47 -9.64
C LEU A 383 -20.45 2.25 -10.95
N GLY A 384 -20.10 3.54 -10.86
CA GLY A 384 -19.90 4.41 -12.02
C GLY A 384 -18.73 3.93 -12.90
N GLY A 385 -17.67 3.42 -12.28
CA GLY A 385 -16.49 2.89 -12.93
C GLY A 385 -16.65 1.46 -13.46
N TYR A 386 -17.68 0.72 -13.05
CA TYR A 386 -17.84 -0.70 -13.39
C TYR A 386 -17.78 -0.98 -14.89
N ARG A 387 -18.46 -0.15 -15.70
CA ARG A 387 -18.45 -0.28 -17.17
C ARG A 387 -17.06 -0.01 -17.77
N VAL A 388 -16.33 0.96 -17.23
CA VAL A 388 -14.98 1.32 -17.67
C VAL A 388 -13.99 0.19 -17.33
N LEU A 389 -14.06 -0.34 -16.11
CA LEU A 389 -13.23 -1.44 -15.64
C LEU A 389 -13.52 -2.73 -16.42
N ARG A 390 -14.79 -3.01 -16.74
CA ARG A 390 -15.19 -4.20 -17.51
C ARG A 390 -14.76 -4.13 -18.99
N ARG A 391 -14.79 -2.95 -19.62
CA ARG A 391 -14.37 -2.78 -21.03
C ARG A 391 -12.87 -2.89 -21.23
N THR A 392 -12.10 -2.56 -20.20
CA THR A 392 -10.63 -2.53 -20.27
C THR A 392 -10.00 -3.85 -19.85
N ALA A 393 -10.72 -4.72 -19.13
CA ALA A 393 -10.27 -6.08 -18.83
C ALA A 393 -10.46 -6.97 -20.07
N PRO A 394 -9.39 -7.53 -20.68
CA PRO A 394 -9.55 -8.56 -21.70
C PRO A 394 -10.34 -9.73 -21.10
N ARG A 395 -11.32 -10.24 -21.85
CA ARG A 395 -11.99 -11.51 -21.51
C ARG A 395 -10.90 -12.54 -21.28
N VAL A 396 -10.93 -13.24 -20.14
CA VAL A 396 -10.22 -14.52 -20.00
C VAL A 396 -10.80 -15.39 -21.10
N VAL A 397 -10.07 -15.53 -22.21
CA VAL A 397 -10.37 -16.58 -23.20
C VAL A 397 -10.15 -17.86 -22.44
N GLY A 398 -11.25 -18.52 -22.07
CA GLY A 398 -11.19 -19.87 -21.55
C GLY A 398 -10.37 -20.68 -22.53
N THR A 399 -9.31 -21.30 -22.05
CA THR A 399 -8.60 -22.36 -22.77
C THR A 399 -9.61 -23.45 -23.08
N THR A 400 -10.24 -23.36 -24.25
CA THR A 400 -10.79 -24.52 -24.91
C THR A 400 -9.58 -25.40 -25.20
N VAL A 401 -9.37 -26.38 -24.34
CA VAL A 401 -8.49 -27.51 -24.62
C VAL A 401 -9.10 -28.18 -25.84
N ALA A 402 -8.62 -27.81 -27.02
CA ALA A 402 -8.84 -28.60 -28.22
C ALA A 402 -7.99 -29.87 -28.07
N HIS A 403 -8.64 -30.96 -27.66
CA HIS A 403 -8.15 -32.30 -27.93
C HIS A 403 -8.00 -32.49 -29.44
N GLY A 404 -6.85 -33.03 -29.86
CA GLY A 404 -6.68 -33.68 -31.16
C GLY A 404 -5.62 -33.03 -32.06
N GLY A 405 -4.52 -33.74 -32.28
CA GLY A 405 -3.52 -33.40 -33.30
C GLY A 405 -2.16 -34.01 -33.02
N SER A 406 -2.02 -35.29 -33.36
CA SER A 406 -0.77 -36.08 -33.41
C SER A 406 0.43 -35.30 -33.96
N LEU A 407 1.59 -35.46 -33.29
CA LEU A 407 2.91 -35.05 -33.74
C LEU A 407 3.20 -35.57 -35.17
N PRO A 408 3.71 -34.75 -36.10
CA PRO A 408 4.30 -35.27 -37.33
C PRO A 408 5.64 -35.95 -37.01
N GLN A 409 5.74 -37.23 -37.39
CA GLN A 409 6.97 -38.01 -37.43
C GLN A 409 8.05 -37.30 -38.26
N ALA A 410 9.29 -37.39 -37.79
CA ALA A 410 10.48 -37.00 -38.52
C ALA A 410 10.62 -37.80 -39.83
N ALA A 411 10.80 -37.10 -40.95
CA ALA A 411 11.18 -37.70 -42.22
C ALA A 411 12.72 -37.84 -42.31
N PRO A 412 13.25 -38.86 -43.00
CA PRO A 412 14.65 -39.23 -42.96
C PRO A 412 15.54 -38.31 -43.83
N VAL A 413 16.79 -38.21 -43.40
CA VAL A 413 17.91 -37.57 -44.11
C VAL A 413 18.09 -38.23 -45.49
N ARG A 414 18.04 -37.42 -46.55
CA ARG A 414 18.58 -37.81 -47.87
C ARG A 414 20.07 -37.46 -47.87
N GLU A 415 20.92 -38.47 -47.87
CA GLU A 415 22.30 -38.35 -48.32
C GLU A 415 22.28 -38.03 -49.81
N GLY A 416 22.89 -36.90 -50.17
CA GLY A 416 23.18 -36.54 -51.54
C GLY A 416 24.58 -37.04 -51.89
N GLU A 417 24.66 -37.77 -53.00
CA GLU A 417 25.88 -38.18 -53.67
C GLU A 417 26.78 -36.98 -54.00
N SER A 418 28.06 -37.10 -53.70
CA SER A 418 29.14 -36.38 -54.38
C SER A 418 30.35 -37.31 -54.52
N HIS A 419 30.62 -37.66 -55.78
CA HIS A 419 31.77 -38.38 -56.36
C HIS A 419 31.77 -39.91 -56.34
#